data_AF-A0A957YK71-F1
#
_entry.id   AF-A0A957YK71-F1
#
_cell.length_a   1.000
_cell.length_b   1.000
_cell.length_c   1.000
_cell.angle_alpha   90.00
_cell.angle_beta   90.00
_cell.angle_gamma   90.00
#
_symmetry.space_group_name_H-M   'P 1'
#
loop_
_entity.id
_entity.type
_entity.pdbx_description
1 polymer ?
#
loop_
_entity_poly.entity_id
_entity_poly.type
_entity_poly.pdbx_seq_one_letter_code
_entity_poly.pdbx_strand_id
1 'polypeptide(L)'
;MGTIEQETQQADPIEAARRPLMDALAQAFAVYGWPEILGRLFGQLYLLDRAVSQDELCERLNVSKASVSTNLRTLENLHMVHRVTGPGVDNGSGRPRIYFQAERDFMKVAQELLRHNARRELEVMSRGLDESRSRLEALRYHPEGDVAAQAAHDLAAVDRFDGYRRWANRILWLVQSGERMQHFISGLWTKDTP
;
A
#
# COMPACT_ATOMS: atom_id res chain seq x y z
N MET A 1 -15.89 -48.11 -20.36
CA MET A 1 -16.73 -46.90 -20.38
C MET A 1 -16.50 -46.16 -19.07
N GLY A 2 -15.62 -45.15 -19.12
CA GLY A 2 -15.53 -44.01 -18.19
C GLY A 2 -15.40 -44.29 -16.70
N THR A 3 -14.24 -44.74 -16.23
CA THR A 3 -13.81 -44.39 -14.86
C THR A 3 -13.01 -43.12 -15.01
N ILE A 4 -13.65 -42.01 -14.64
CA ILE A 4 -13.04 -40.68 -14.58
C ILE A 4 -11.90 -40.79 -13.56
N GLU A 5 -10.66 -40.73 -14.05
CA GLU A 5 -9.49 -40.37 -13.28
C GLU A 5 -9.74 -38.97 -12.72
N GLN A 6 -10.35 -38.90 -11.54
CA GLN A 6 -10.25 -37.71 -10.69
C GLN A 6 -8.83 -37.70 -10.14
N GLU A 7 -7.87 -37.27 -10.96
CA GLU A 7 -6.64 -36.64 -10.48
C GLU A 7 -7.08 -35.39 -9.70
N THR A 8 -7.40 -35.60 -8.44
CA THR A 8 -7.44 -34.53 -7.47
C THR A 8 -6.00 -34.09 -7.36
N GLN A 9 -5.63 -33.05 -8.12
CA GLN A 9 -4.34 -32.36 -8.02
C GLN A 9 -4.15 -32.02 -6.55
N GLN A 10 -3.43 -32.88 -5.84
CA GLN A 10 -3.14 -32.69 -4.44
C GLN A 10 -2.23 -31.46 -4.40
N ALA A 11 -2.75 -30.35 -3.89
CA ALA A 11 -2.03 -29.09 -3.84
C ALA A 11 -0.65 -29.36 -3.25
N ASP A 12 0.40 -28.87 -3.91
CA ASP A 12 1.79 -28.99 -3.46
C ASP A 12 1.83 -28.71 -1.94
N PRO A 13 2.26 -29.67 -1.10
CA PRO A 13 2.27 -29.51 0.34
C PRO A 13 2.96 -28.21 0.81
N ILE A 14 3.94 -27.72 0.05
CA ILE A 14 4.61 -26.45 0.30
C ILE A 14 3.67 -25.28 0.02
N GLU A 15 3.00 -25.25 -1.13
CA GLU A 15 2.03 -24.20 -1.46
C GLU A 15 0.84 -24.20 -0.48
N ALA A 16 0.38 -25.38 -0.05
CA ALA A 16 -0.62 -25.50 1.00
C ALA A 16 -0.13 -24.90 2.34
N ALA A 17 1.13 -25.13 2.71
CA ALA A 17 1.73 -24.57 3.93
C ALA A 17 1.99 -23.05 3.85
N ARG A 18 2.16 -22.49 2.65
CA ARG A 18 2.34 -21.04 2.40
C ARG A 18 1.05 -20.24 2.50
N ARG A 19 -0.07 -20.87 2.13
CA ARG A 19 -1.38 -20.24 2.02
C ARG A 19 -1.84 -19.47 3.27
N PRO A 20 -1.66 -19.97 4.52
CA PRO A 20 -2.06 -19.24 5.71
C PRO A 20 -1.40 -17.86 5.85
N LEU A 21 -0.11 -17.73 5.50
CA LEU A 21 0.57 -16.44 5.53
C LEU A 21 0.01 -15.50 4.47
N MET A 22 -0.24 -16.02 3.27
CA MET A 22 -0.82 -15.23 2.17
C MET A 22 -2.24 -14.75 2.50
N ASP A 23 -3.05 -15.61 3.14
CA ASP A 23 -4.39 -15.25 3.63
C ASP A 23 -4.32 -14.20 4.75
N ALA A 24 -3.39 -14.33 5.70
CA ALA A 24 -3.20 -13.36 6.76
C ALA A 24 -2.77 -11.99 6.21
N LEU A 25 -1.86 -11.97 5.23
CA LEU A 25 -1.49 -10.74 4.53
C LEU A 25 -2.67 -10.17 3.76
N ALA A 26 -3.44 -10.98 3.03
CA ALA A 26 -4.63 -10.52 2.33
C ALA A 26 -5.60 -9.77 3.27
N GLN A 27 -5.86 -10.34 4.45
CA GLN A 27 -6.71 -9.74 5.47
C GLN A 27 -6.11 -8.44 6.04
N ALA A 28 -4.81 -8.44 6.35
CA ALA A 28 -4.13 -7.25 6.86
C ALA A 28 -4.18 -6.08 5.87
N PHE A 29 -4.04 -6.35 4.57
CA PHE A 29 -4.21 -5.34 3.52
C PHE A 29 -5.65 -4.85 3.40
N ALA A 30 -6.63 -5.75 3.51
CA ALA A 30 -8.04 -5.42 3.48
C ALA A 30 -8.47 -4.49 4.62
N VAL A 31 -7.86 -4.61 5.82
CA VAL A 31 -8.09 -3.69 6.95
C VAL A 31 -7.82 -2.23 6.56
N TYR A 32 -6.86 -1.99 5.68
CA TYR A 32 -6.51 -0.66 5.17
C TYR A 32 -7.24 -0.29 3.85
N GLY A 33 -8.24 -1.08 3.45
CA GLY A 33 -9.05 -0.84 2.26
C GLY A 33 -8.36 -1.20 0.95
N TRP A 34 -7.32 -2.02 0.97
CA TRP A 34 -6.68 -2.56 -0.24
C TRP A 34 -7.34 -3.87 -0.68
N PRO A 35 -7.29 -4.22 -1.98
CA PRO A 35 -7.76 -5.52 -2.46
C PRO A 35 -6.97 -6.68 -1.83
N GLU A 36 -7.64 -7.74 -1.40
CA GLU A 36 -7.01 -8.93 -0.80
C GLU A 36 -5.92 -9.56 -1.68
N ILE A 37 -6.15 -9.57 -3.00
CA ILE A 37 -5.20 -10.12 -3.97
C ILE A 37 -3.83 -9.42 -3.90
N LEU A 38 -3.77 -8.16 -3.46
CA LEU A 38 -2.54 -7.42 -3.29
C LEU A 38 -1.67 -8.02 -2.17
N GLY A 39 -2.29 -8.39 -1.04
CA GLY A 39 -1.63 -9.10 0.06
C GLY A 39 -1.19 -10.52 -0.33
N ARG A 40 -2.03 -11.25 -1.11
CA ARG A 40 -1.68 -12.58 -1.63
C ARG A 40 -0.48 -12.52 -2.58
N LEU A 41 -0.46 -11.56 -3.50
CA LEU A 41 0.65 -11.33 -4.43
C LEU A 41 1.96 -11.02 -3.71
N PHE A 42 1.91 -10.10 -2.73
CA PHE A 42 3.08 -9.78 -1.92
C PHE A 42 3.56 -11.00 -1.13
N GLY A 43 2.66 -11.74 -0.47
CA GLY A 43 2.99 -12.95 0.26
C GLY A 43 3.66 -14.02 -0.61
N GLN A 44 3.12 -14.26 -1.81
CA GLN A 44 3.73 -15.19 -2.78
C GLN A 44 5.15 -14.76 -3.16
N LEU A 45 5.34 -13.48 -3.50
CA LEU A 45 6.65 -12.94 -3.89
C LEU A 45 7.66 -13.02 -2.75
N TYR A 46 7.22 -12.70 -1.53
CA TYR A 46 8.05 -12.75 -0.33
C TYR A 46 8.53 -14.19 -0.02
N LEU A 47 7.65 -15.18 -0.19
CA LEU A 47 7.95 -16.59 0.07
C LEU A 47 8.78 -17.28 -1.02
N LEU A 48 8.78 -16.75 -2.24
CA LEU A 48 9.57 -17.31 -3.35
C LEU A 48 11.05 -16.94 -3.27
N ASP A 49 11.39 -15.85 -2.57
CA ASP A 49 12.75 -15.32 -2.40
C ASP A 49 13.56 -15.18 -3.71
N ARG A 50 12.87 -15.00 -4.84
CA ARG A 50 13.46 -14.78 -6.15
C ARG A 50 12.59 -13.91 -7.02
N ALA A 51 13.19 -13.28 -8.01
CA ALA A 51 12.45 -12.53 -9.02
C ALA A 51 11.64 -13.49 -9.91
N VAL A 52 10.36 -13.22 -10.12
CA VAL A 52 9.45 -14.05 -10.93
C VAL A 52 8.71 -13.22 -11.97
N SER A 53 8.32 -13.84 -13.08
CA SER A 53 7.60 -13.13 -14.14
C SER A 53 6.14 -12.90 -13.74
N GLN A 54 5.50 -11.93 -14.40
CA GLN A 54 4.06 -11.73 -14.24
C GLN A 54 3.25 -12.97 -14.62
N ASP A 55 3.67 -13.70 -15.66
CA ASP A 55 2.98 -14.91 -16.13
C ASP A 55 3.03 -16.01 -15.05
N GLU A 56 4.19 -16.21 -14.41
CA GLU A 56 4.32 -17.17 -13.31
C GLU A 56 3.40 -16.81 -12.12
N LEU A 57 3.25 -15.52 -11.81
CA LEU A 57 2.31 -15.08 -10.76
C LEU A 57 0.85 -15.33 -11.13
N CYS A 58 0.48 -15.16 -12.41
CA CYS A 58 -0.87 -15.45 -12.89
C CYS A 58 -1.20 -16.94 -12.70
N GLU A 59 -0.26 -17.81 -13.07
CA GLU A 59 -0.39 -19.27 -12.94
C GLU A 59 -0.48 -19.69 -11.47
N ARG A 60 0.44 -19.24 -10.62
CA ARG A 60 0.50 -19.62 -9.20
C ARG A 60 -0.74 -19.22 -8.41
N LEU A 61 -1.26 -18.02 -8.67
CA LEU A 61 -2.40 -17.47 -7.92
C LEU A 61 -3.74 -17.69 -8.62
N ASN A 62 -3.73 -18.29 -9.82
CA ASN A 62 -4.91 -18.51 -10.66
C ASN A 62 -5.74 -17.22 -10.87
N VAL A 63 -5.06 -16.14 -11.27
CA VAL A 63 -5.67 -14.82 -11.50
C VAL A 63 -5.32 -14.28 -12.88
N SER A 64 -6.15 -13.37 -13.41
CA SER A 64 -5.95 -12.82 -14.73
C SER A 64 -4.70 -11.94 -14.83
N LYS A 65 -4.09 -11.89 -16.02
CA LYS A 65 -2.93 -11.03 -16.31
C LYS A 65 -3.21 -9.56 -16.02
N ALA A 66 -4.42 -9.08 -16.33
CA ALA A 66 -4.85 -7.71 -16.00
C ALA A 66 -4.88 -7.46 -14.49
N SER A 67 -5.40 -8.40 -13.70
CA SER A 67 -5.40 -8.31 -12.23
C SER A 67 -4.00 -8.25 -11.66
N VAL A 68 -3.11 -9.15 -12.08
CA VAL A 68 -1.71 -9.15 -11.62
C VAL A 68 -1.00 -7.86 -12.00
N SER A 69 -1.18 -7.36 -13.23
CA SER A 69 -0.54 -6.12 -13.68
C SER A 69 -0.92 -4.92 -12.81
N THR A 70 -2.22 -4.77 -12.53
CA THR A 70 -2.73 -3.66 -11.72
C THR A 70 -2.22 -3.74 -10.29
N ASN A 71 -2.27 -4.92 -9.68
CA ASN A 71 -1.85 -5.09 -8.29
C ASN A 71 -0.32 -4.99 -8.11
N LEU A 72 0.48 -5.50 -9.06
CA LEU A 72 1.93 -5.31 -9.05
C LEU A 72 2.30 -3.84 -9.13
N ARG A 73 1.66 -3.07 -10.00
CA ARG A 73 1.89 -1.62 -10.08
C ARG A 73 1.59 -0.92 -8.75
N THR A 74 0.53 -1.31 -8.06
CA THR A 74 0.22 -0.78 -6.73
C THR A 74 1.30 -1.16 -5.71
N LEU A 75 1.74 -2.43 -5.70
CA LEU A 75 2.84 -2.89 -4.82
C LEU A 75 4.17 -2.17 -5.10
N GLU A 76 4.47 -1.89 -6.37
CA GLU A 76 5.63 -1.07 -6.77
C GLU A 76 5.51 0.37 -6.26
N ASN A 77 4.34 0.99 -6.40
CA ASN A 77 4.10 2.35 -5.89
C ASN A 77 4.20 2.44 -4.36
N LEU A 78 3.94 1.33 -3.67
CA LEU A 78 4.13 1.19 -2.22
C LEU A 78 5.57 0.78 -1.85
N HIS A 79 6.48 0.67 -2.82
CA HIS A 79 7.87 0.21 -2.67
C HIS A 79 8.00 -1.17 -2.02
N MET A 80 6.97 -2.01 -2.16
CA MET A 80 6.91 -3.36 -1.62
C MET A 80 7.42 -4.41 -2.59
N VAL A 81 7.44 -4.09 -3.88
CA VAL A 81 7.90 -4.95 -4.96
C VAL A 81 8.77 -4.12 -5.89
N HIS A 82 9.86 -4.72 -6.35
CA HIS A 82 10.82 -4.13 -7.27
C HIS A 82 10.77 -4.84 -8.62
N ARG A 83 10.83 -4.06 -9.71
CA ARG A 83 11.02 -4.61 -11.06
C ARG A 83 12.50 -4.86 -11.33
N VAL A 84 12.79 -6.05 -11.82
CA VAL A 84 14.13 -6.50 -12.19
C VAL A 84 14.11 -6.90 -13.66
N THR A 85 15.03 -6.36 -14.43
CA THR A 85 15.25 -6.80 -15.82
C THR A 85 15.98 -8.13 -15.79
N GLY A 86 15.37 -9.16 -16.36
CA GLY A 86 15.96 -10.50 -16.43
C GLY A 86 16.47 -10.85 -17.83
N PRO A 87 17.14 -12.00 -17.96
CA PRO A 87 17.58 -12.51 -19.24
C PRO A 87 16.40 -12.87 -20.15
N GLY A 88 16.60 -12.69 -21.46
CA GLY A 88 15.61 -12.97 -22.49
C GLY A 88 14.77 -11.77 -22.90
N VAL A 89 13.99 -11.96 -23.95
CA VAL A 89 13.08 -10.95 -24.51
C VAL A 89 11.64 -11.44 -24.40
N ASP A 90 10.74 -10.52 -24.13
CA ASP A 90 9.30 -10.77 -24.15
C ASP A 90 8.85 -11.03 -25.59
N ASN A 91 8.26 -12.21 -25.83
CA ASN A 91 7.91 -12.69 -27.17
C ASN A 91 6.85 -11.83 -27.88
N GLY A 92 6.12 -10.98 -27.14
CA GLY A 92 5.11 -10.08 -27.70
C GLY A 92 5.63 -8.68 -28.02
N SER A 93 6.56 -8.16 -27.21
CA SER A 93 7.03 -6.76 -27.31
C SER A 93 8.47 -6.60 -27.79
N GLY A 94 9.26 -7.68 -27.83
CA GLY A 94 10.69 -7.65 -28.19
C GLY A 94 11.57 -6.93 -27.17
N ARG A 95 11.03 -6.57 -26.01
CA ARG A 95 11.75 -5.86 -24.93
C ARG A 95 12.34 -6.85 -23.93
N PRO A 96 13.36 -6.47 -23.14
CA PRO A 96 13.87 -7.30 -22.05
C PRO A 96 12.75 -7.79 -21.14
N ARG A 97 12.77 -9.07 -20.77
CA ARG A 97 11.73 -9.64 -19.92
C ARG A 97 11.84 -9.08 -18.51
N ILE A 98 10.68 -8.80 -17.91
CA ILE A 98 10.59 -8.14 -16.61
C ILE A 98 10.11 -9.12 -15.56
N TYR A 99 10.83 -9.12 -14.44
CA TYR A 99 10.57 -9.92 -13.28
C TYR A 99 10.28 -9.02 -12.09
N PHE A 100 9.63 -9.57 -11.08
CA PHE A 100 9.18 -8.87 -9.89
C PHE A 100 9.73 -9.60 -8.66
N GLN A 101 10.25 -8.84 -7.71
CA GLN A 101 10.80 -9.36 -6.46
C GLN A 101 10.27 -8.55 -5.28
N ALA A 102 9.88 -9.21 -4.19
CA ALA A 102 9.46 -8.51 -2.98
C ALA A 102 10.61 -7.76 -2.30
N GLU A 103 10.29 -6.62 -1.69
CA GLU A 103 11.15 -5.99 -0.68
C GLU A 103 11.29 -6.94 0.52
N ARG A 104 12.53 -7.24 0.90
CA ARG A 104 12.84 -8.21 1.95
C ARG A 104 12.94 -7.57 3.33
N ASP A 105 13.18 -6.26 3.37
CA ASP A 105 13.10 -5.52 4.62
C ASP A 105 11.61 -5.31 4.98
N PHE A 106 11.08 -6.23 5.78
CA PHE A 106 9.69 -6.15 6.25
C PHE A 106 9.44 -4.90 7.11
N MET A 107 10.47 -4.37 7.80
CA MET A 107 10.33 -3.13 8.55
C MET A 107 10.12 -1.95 7.60
N LYS A 108 10.87 -1.90 6.50
CA LYS A 108 10.67 -0.90 5.45
C LYS A 108 9.27 -1.01 4.84
N VAL A 109 8.82 -2.22 4.52
CA VAL A 109 7.46 -2.48 4.01
C VAL A 109 6.39 -1.97 4.98
N ALA A 110 6.49 -2.31 6.26
CA ALA A 110 5.55 -1.88 7.28
C ALA A 110 5.52 -0.35 7.43
N GLN A 111 6.70 0.30 7.39
CA GLN A 111 6.79 1.76 7.42
C GLN A 111 6.14 2.41 6.19
N GLU A 112 6.39 1.90 4.98
CA GLU A 112 5.77 2.42 3.75
C GLU A 112 4.24 2.32 3.82
N LEU A 113 3.71 1.19 4.28
CA LEU A 113 2.27 0.99 4.46
C LEU A 113 1.69 1.97 5.49
N LEU A 114 2.29 2.07 6.68
CA LEU A 114 1.84 3.00 7.71
C LEU A 114 1.88 4.44 7.22
N ARG A 115 2.94 4.85 6.52
CA ARG A 115 3.06 6.21 5.95
C ARG A 115 1.99 6.46 4.89
N HIS A 116 1.77 5.52 3.98
CA HIS A 116 0.75 5.66 2.95
C HIS A 116 -0.65 5.79 3.56
N ASN A 117 -0.98 4.92 4.50
CA ASN A 117 -2.28 4.90 5.15
C ASN A 117 -2.52 6.16 6.00
N ALA A 118 -1.52 6.59 6.78
CA ALA A 118 -1.61 7.82 7.57
C ALA A 118 -1.80 9.07 6.69
N ARG A 119 -1.12 9.16 5.54
CA ARG A 119 -1.34 10.25 4.58
C ARG A 119 -2.77 10.27 4.05
N ARG A 120 -3.27 9.11 3.64
CA ARG A 120 -4.64 8.96 3.12
C ARG A 120 -5.68 9.33 4.17
N GLU A 121 -5.50 8.86 5.40
CA GLU A 121 -6.38 9.19 6.53
C GLU A 121 -6.40 10.69 6.79
N LEU A 122 -5.21 11.32 6.86
CA LEU A 122 -5.09 12.76 7.04
C LEU A 122 -5.73 13.55 5.89
N GLU A 123 -5.59 13.10 4.65
CA GLU A 123 -6.22 13.76 3.49
C GLU A 123 -7.76 13.73 3.58
N VAL A 124 -8.34 12.56 3.88
CA VAL A 124 -9.79 12.41 4.05
C VAL A 124 -10.31 13.31 5.18
N MET A 125 -9.65 13.29 6.33
CA MET A 125 -10.01 14.13 7.47
C MET A 125 -9.88 15.61 7.12
N SER A 126 -8.81 16.01 6.41
CA SER A 126 -8.60 17.41 5.99
C SER A 126 -9.75 17.92 5.13
N ARG A 127 -10.17 17.12 4.13
CA ARG A 127 -11.29 17.48 3.26
C ARG A 127 -12.58 17.70 4.04
N GLY A 128 -12.89 16.81 4.99
CA GLY A 128 -14.07 16.94 5.85
C GLY A 128 -14.02 18.18 6.74
N LEU A 129 -12.85 18.52 7.29
CA LEU A 129 -12.66 19.71 8.11
C LEU A 129 -12.82 21.00 7.30
N ASP A 130 -12.21 21.07 6.11
CA ASP A 130 -12.28 22.24 5.25
C ASP A 130 -13.71 22.47 4.74
N GLU A 131 -14.42 21.40 4.38
CA GLU A 131 -15.83 21.47 3.98
C GLU A 131 -16.73 21.89 5.14
N SER A 132 -16.53 21.33 6.33
CA SER A 132 -17.29 21.68 7.54
C SER A 132 -17.06 23.15 7.91
N ARG A 133 -15.81 23.61 7.93
CA ARG A 133 -15.45 25.01 8.17
C ARG A 133 -16.18 25.94 7.22
N SER A 134 -16.07 25.69 5.91
CA SER A 134 -16.67 26.53 4.87
C SER A 134 -18.19 26.66 5.06
N ARG A 135 -18.88 25.55 5.35
CA ARG A 135 -20.33 25.55 5.59
C ARG A 135 -20.72 26.29 6.88
N LEU A 136 -20.00 26.07 7.97
CA LEU A 136 -20.26 26.74 9.25
C LEU A 136 -19.98 28.24 9.17
N GLU A 137 -18.95 28.65 8.43
CA GLU A 137 -18.67 30.07 8.17
C GLU A 137 -19.80 30.72 7.36
N ALA A 138 -20.32 30.06 6.31
CA ALA A 138 -21.44 30.58 5.53
C ALA A 138 -22.71 30.80 6.39
N LEU A 139 -22.98 29.91 7.35
CA LEU A 139 -24.12 30.04 8.28
C LEU A 139 -24.01 31.24 9.23
N ARG A 140 -22.80 31.80 9.43
CA ARG A 140 -22.63 33.03 10.22
C ARG A 140 -23.11 34.28 9.49
N TYR A 141 -23.16 34.27 8.15
CA TYR A 141 -23.53 35.43 7.34
C TYR A 141 -25.03 35.49 6.97
N HIS A 142 -25.75 34.38 7.12
CA HIS A 142 -27.21 34.30 6.89
C HIS A 142 -27.93 33.63 8.07
N PRO A 143 -27.97 34.26 9.25
CA PRO A 143 -28.51 33.64 10.44
C PRO A 143 -30.04 33.65 10.48
N GLU A 144 -30.64 32.48 10.67
CA GLU A 144 -32.02 32.33 11.15
C GLU A 144 -32.00 31.78 12.57
N GLY A 145 -32.71 32.41 13.51
CA GLY A 145 -32.80 31.92 14.90
C GLY A 145 -31.43 31.71 15.57
N ASP A 146 -31.26 30.56 16.22
CA ASP A 146 -30.04 30.21 16.99
C ASP A 146 -28.90 29.64 16.11
N VAL A 147 -29.10 29.55 14.80
CA VAL A 147 -28.17 28.90 13.86
C VAL A 147 -26.78 29.54 13.87
N ALA A 148 -26.69 30.87 14.02
CA ALA A 148 -25.40 31.56 14.09
C ALA A 148 -24.61 31.21 15.35
N ALA A 149 -25.27 31.08 16.50
CA ALA A 149 -24.60 30.73 17.75
C ALA A 149 -24.13 29.28 17.72
N GLN A 150 -24.95 28.38 17.19
CA GLN A 150 -24.59 26.98 17.01
C GLN A 150 -23.44 26.80 16.02
N ALA A 151 -23.47 27.51 14.89
CA ALA A 151 -22.38 27.49 13.92
C ALA A 151 -21.05 28.01 14.52
N ALA A 152 -21.10 29.04 15.36
CA ALA A 152 -19.91 29.55 16.04
C ALA A 152 -19.34 28.54 17.06
N HIS A 153 -20.20 27.85 17.81
CA HIS A 153 -19.79 26.79 18.73
C HIS A 153 -19.10 25.63 17.99
N ASP A 154 -19.69 25.17 16.89
CA ASP A 154 -19.17 24.05 16.12
C ASP A 154 -17.90 24.41 15.35
N LEU A 155 -17.78 25.65 14.87
CA LEU A 155 -16.54 26.15 14.25
C LEU A 155 -15.37 26.10 15.24
N ALA A 156 -15.60 26.43 16.51
CA ALA A 156 -14.59 26.31 17.55
C ALA A 156 -14.19 24.84 17.80
N ALA A 157 -15.09 23.88 17.60
CA ALA A 157 -14.76 22.45 17.66
C ALA A 157 -13.91 22.02 16.43
N VAL A 158 -14.26 22.49 15.24
CA VAL A 158 -13.49 22.27 14.00
C VAL A 158 -12.08 22.84 14.12
N ASP A 159 -11.91 24.03 14.71
CA ASP A 159 -10.61 24.66 14.95
C ASP A 159 -9.71 23.83 15.87
N ARG A 160 -10.28 23.22 16.93
CA ARG A 160 -9.53 22.30 17.80
C ARG A 160 -9.05 21.08 17.04
N PHE A 161 -9.91 20.52 16.18
CA PHE A 161 -9.58 19.36 15.37
C PHE A 161 -8.53 19.67 14.28
N ASP A 162 -8.54 20.90 13.75
CA ASP A 162 -7.48 21.39 12.86
C ASP A 162 -6.10 21.41 13.55
N GLY A 163 -6.08 21.68 14.86
CA GLY A 163 -4.88 21.53 15.69
C GLY A 163 -4.28 20.12 15.65
N TYR A 164 -5.12 19.09 15.74
CA TYR A 164 -4.70 17.69 15.62
C TYR A 164 -4.15 17.39 14.22
N ARG A 165 -4.82 17.85 13.15
CA ARG A 165 -4.33 17.70 11.77
C ARG A 165 -2.93 18.28 11.60
N ARG A 166 -2.67 19.48 12.12
CA ARG A 166 -1.34 20.11 12.06
C ARG A 166 -0.30 19.34 12.87
N TRP A 167 -0.66 18.84 14.04
CA TRP A 167 0.22 17.99 14.85
C TRP A 167 0.57 16.68 14.14
N ALA A 168 -0.42 15.96 13.61
CA ALA A 168 -0.24 14.69 12.92
C ALA A 168 0.63 14.83 11.65
N ASN A 169 0.39 15.88 10.84
CA ASN A 169 1.26 16.19 9.70
C ASN A 169 2.71 16.47 10.12
N ARG A 170 2.92 17.13 11.26
CA ARG A 170 4.26 17.42 11.78
C ARG A 170 4.95 16.17 12.32
N ILE A 171 4.23 15.25 12.97
CA ILE A 171 4.76 13.94 13.36
C ILE A 171 5.14 13.14 12.12
N LEU A 172 4.27 13.07 11.12
CA LEU A 172 4.56 12.38 9.87
C LEU A 172 5.79 12.96 9.17
N TRP A 173 5.93 14.28 9.17
CA TRP A 173 7.11 14.97 8.64
C TRP A 173 8.37 14.67 9.45
N LEU A 174 8.30 14.60 10.78
CA LEU A 174 9.43 14.24 11.66
C LEU A 174 9.93 12.82 11.41
N VAL A 175 9.01 11.85 11.33
CA VAL A 175 9.32 10.45 11.01
C VAL A 175 10.06 10.38 9.68
N GLN A 176 9.55 11.03 8.63
CA GLN A 176 10.20 11.07 7.32
C GLN A 176 11.55 11.80 7.34
N SER A 177 11.73 12.79 8.22
CA SER A 177 12.98 13.56 8.32
C SER A 177 14.08 12.75 8.98
N GLY A 178 13.77 11.97 10.02
CA GLY A 178 14.72 11.07 10.67
C GLY A 178 15.27 10.02 9.71
N GLU A 179 14.41 9.44 8.87
CA GLU A 179 14.81 8.44 7.88
C GLU A 179 15.66 9.04 6.75
N ARG A 180 15.27 10.21 6.21
CA ARG A 180 16.10 10.94 5.24
C ARG A 180 17.48 11.26 5.81
N MET A 181 17.54 11.64 7.08
CA MET A 181 18.79 11.93 7.77
C MET A 181 19.62 10.65 7.96
N GLN A 182 19.00 9.52 8.31
CA GLN A 182 19.68 8.23 8.42
C GLN A 182 20.25 7.78 7.06
N HIS A 183 19.48 7.90 5.97
CA HIS A 183 19.95 7.59 4.62
C HIS A 183 21.04 8.54 4.13
N PHE A 184 20.94 9.83 4.46
CA PHE A 184 21.97 10.82 4.15
C PHE A 184 23.27 10.48 4.88
N ILE A 185 23.20 10.20 6.19
CA ILE A 185 24.37 9.83 6.99
C ILE A 185 24.97 8.52 6.47
N SER A 186 24.18 7.46 6.25
CA SER A 186 24.72 6.18 5.74
C SER A 186 25.33 6.28 4.33
N GLY A 187 24.84 7.21 3.50
CA GLY A 187 25.43 7.54 2.19
C GLY A 187 26.74 8.33 2.29
N LEU A 188 27.00 9.03 3.40
CA LEU A 188 28.27 9.72 3.65
C LEU A 188 29.39 8.76 4.09
N TRP A 189 29.05 7.62 4.70
CA TRP A 189 30.03 6.62 5.14
C TRP A 189 30.32 5.52 4.11
N THR A 190 29.53 5.40 3.04
CA THR A 190 29.70 4.37 1.99
C THR A 190 30.47 4.84 0.75
N LYS A 191 31.03 6.07 0.76
CA LYS A 191 31.80 6.62 -0.37
C LYS A 191 33.32 6.56 -0.25
N ASP A 192 33.89 6.03 0.83
CA ASP A 192 35.34 5.85 0.97
C ASP A 192 35.68 4.46 1.49
N THR A 193 35.70 3.47 0.61
CA THR A 193 36.62 2.33 0.73
C THR A 193 37.20 2.06 -0.66
N PRO A 194 38.54 2.11 -0.81
CA PRO A 194 39.22 1.93 -2.10
C PRO A 194 39.04 0.53 -2.69
#